data_AF-A0A1F2VWD8-F1
#
_entry.id   AF-A0A1F2VWD8-F1
#
_cell.length_a   1.000
_cell.length_b   1.000
_cell.length_c   1.000
_cell.angle_alpha   90.00
_cell.angle_beta   90.00
_cell.angle_gamma   90.00
#
_symmetry.space_group_name_H-M   'P 1'
#
loop_
_entity.id
_entity.type
_entity.pdbx_description
1 polymer ?
#
loop_
_entity_poly.entity_id
_entity_poly.type
_entity_poly.pdbx_seq_one_letter_code
_entity_poly.pdbx_strand_id
1 'polypeptide(L)'
;MFFKQKQNNKKEKVIASFTQKLGMVCLRSLKEYIEKNKIAKCYIIIPNLPHQNVINYAENISQIEIVITPDFKQEIEKIKKLYSGSRIEIINLENFGERNMMRDAT
;
A
#
# COMPACT_ATOMS: atom_id res chain seq x y z
N MET A 1 -8.29 -28.40 21.45
CA MET A 1 -9.04 -28.39 20.17
C MET A 1 -8.19 -27.65 19.14
N PHE A 2 -7.57 -28.39 18.22
CA PHE A 2 -6.70 -27.83 17.18
C PHE A 2 -7.56 -27.14 16.12
N PHE A 3 -7.72 -25.83 16.23
CA PHE A 3 -8.17 -25.03 15.09
C PHE A 3 -7.03 -25.01 14.07
N LYS A 4 -7.00 -26.04 13.21
CA LYS A 4 -6.40 -25.94 11.87
C LYS A 4 -7.16 -24.84 11.15
N GLN A 5 -6.76 -23.58 11.36
CA GLN A 5 -7.05 -22.53 10.41
C GLN A 5 -6.44 -22.99 9.10
N LYS A 6 -7.33 -23.36 8.19
CA LYS A 6 -7.05 -23.67 6.79
C LYS A 6 -6.28 -22.45 6.27
N GLN A 7 -4.94 -22.51 6.31
CA GLN A 7 -4.07 -21.51 5.70
C GLN A 7 -4.43 -21.55 4.22
N ASN A 8 -5.33 -20.64 3.86
CA ASN A 8 -5.77 -20.48 2.50
C ASN A 8 -4.54 -20.01 1.77
N ASN A 9 -3.94 -20.92 1.01
CA ASN A 9 -2.64 -20.82 0.36
C ASN A 9 -2.68 -19.84 -0.84
N LYS A 10 -3.42 -18.74 -0.69
CA LYS A 10 -3.32 -17.56 -1.54
C LYS A 10 -2.25 -16.70 -0.89
N LYS A 11 -1.02 -16.78 -1.41
CA LYS A 11 0.07 -15.85 -1.10
C LYS A 11 -0.51 -14.45 -0.94
N GLU A 12 -0.47 -13.92 0.27
CA GLU A 12 -1.06 -12.62 0.57
C GLU A 12 -0.41 -11.59 -0.35
N LYS A 13 -1.22 -10.83 -1.08
CA LYS A 13 -0.69 -9.79 -1.95
C LYS A 13 -0.42 -8.57 -1.08
N VAL A 14 0.84 -8.18 -0.99
CA VAL A 14 1.29 -7.01 -0.23
C VAL A 14 1.79 -5.97 -1.22
N ILE A 15 1.48 -4.72 -0.97
CA ILE A 15 1.98 -3.61 -1.79
C ILE A 15 3.00 -2.82 -1.00
N ALA A 16 4.13 -2.54 -1.63
CA ALA A 16 5.08 -1.53 -1.17
C ALA A 16 5.04 -0.35 -2.15
N SER A 17 4.40 0.71 -1.73
CA SER A 17 4.23 1.93 -2.51
C SER A 17 5.20 3.02 -2.07
N PHE A 18 5.60 3.89 -2.98
CA PHE A 18 6.38 5.08 -2.63
C PHE A 18 5.90 6.33 -3.34
N THR A 19 6.07 7.47 -2.67
CA THR A 19 5.88 8.80 -3.26
C THR A 19 6.65 9.86 -2.49
N GLN A 20 7.01 10.95 -3.16
CA GLN A 20 7.52 12.14 -2.49
C GLN A 20 6.42 12.95 -1.78
N LYS A 21 5.20 12.93 -2.32
CA LYS A 21 4.05 13.67 -1.81
C LYS A 21 2.81 12.77 -1.83
N LEU A 22 2.22 12.55 -0.67
CA LEU A 22 0.98 11.79 -0.55
C LEU A 22 -0.21 12.76 -0.55
N GLY A 23 -1.07 12.63 -1.57
CA GLY A 23 -2.31 13.40 -1.69
C GLY A 23 -3.55 12.56 -1.45
N MET A 24 -4.68 13.24 -1.16
CA MET A 24 -5.99 12.59 -0.94
C MET A 24 -6.45 11.79 -2.16
N VAL A 25 -6.22 12.29 -3.38
CA VAL A 25 -6.61 11.59 -4.62
C VAL A 25 -5.85 10.27 -4.74
N CYS A 26 -4.53 10.26 -4.52
CA CYS A 26 -3.74 9.03 -4.54
C CYS A 26 -4.23 8.02 -3.50
N LEU A 27 -4.56 8.45 -2.28
CA LEU A 27 -5.11 7.55 -1.26
C LEU A 27 -6.46 6.95 -1.65
N ARG A 28 -7.35 7.72 -2.29
CA ARG A 28 -8.64 7.20 -2.78
C ARG A 28 -8.44 6.16 -3.87
N SER A 29 -7.65 6.47 -4.90
CA SER A 29 -7.35 5.51 -5.96
C SER A 29 -6.64 4.26 -5.43
N LEU A 30 -5.78 4.42 -4.42
CA LEU A 30 -5.08 3.31 -3.77
C LEU A 30 -6.05 2.43 -2.98
N LYS A 31 -7.00 3.03 -2.26
CA LYS A 31 -8.07 2.29 -1.57
C LYS A 31 -8.87 1.44 -2.55
N GLU A 32 -9.34 2.03 -3.65
CA GLU A 32 -10.09 1.31 -4.68
C GLU A 32 -9.26 0.17 -5.29
N TYR A 33 -7.96 0.41 -5.53
CA TYR A 33 -7.05 -0.63 -6.01
C TYR A 33 -6.87 -1.77 -4.99
N ILE A 34 -6.74 -1.44 -3.70
CA ILE A 34 -6.64 -2.39 -2.58
C ILE A 34 -7.87 -3.29 -2.53
N GLU A 35 -9.06 -2.69 -2.59
CA GLU A 35 -10.34 -3.39 -2.55
C GLU A 35 -10.52 -4.29 -3.79
N LYS A 36 -10.27 -3.75 -4.99
CA LYS A 36 -10.42 -4.47 -6.28
C LYS A 36 -9.49 -5.67 -6.39
N ASN A 37 -8.26 -5.57 -5.90
CA ASN A 37 -7.26 -6.63 -6.00
C ASN A 37 -7.15 -7.50 -4.74
N LYS A 38 -8.00 -7.28 -3.72
CA LYS A 38 -8.00 -8.02 -2.44
C LYS A 38 -6.60 -8.05 -1.80
N ILE A 39 -5.95 -6.89 -1.74
CA ILE A 39 -4.61 -6.73 -1.14
C ILE A 39 -4.73 -6.82 0.38
N ALA A 40 -3.83 -7.60 1.00
CA ALA A 40 -3.86 -7.82 2.44
C ALA A 40 -3.32 -6.59 3.20
N LYS A 41 -2.23 -6.00 2.69
CA LYS A 41 -1.53 -4.90 3.34
C LYS A 41 -0.88 -4.00 2.29
N CYS A 42 -0.90 -2.69 2.50
CA CYS A 42 -0.26 -1.69 1.66
C CYS A 42 0.60 -0.77 2.52
N TYR A 43 1.89 -0.74 2.23
CA TYR A 43 2.86 0.15 2.86
C TYR A 43 3.08 1.35 1.94
N ILE A 44 2.86 2.56 2.46
CA ILE A 44 3.12 3.80 1.73
C ILE A 44 4.36 4.44 2.33
N ILE A 45 5.47 4.33 1.61
CA ILE A 45 6.76 4.86 2.03
C ILE A 45 6.92 6.29 1.51
N ILE A 46 7.11 7.23 2.43
CA ILE A 46 7.24 8.66 2.11
C ILE A 46 8.43 9.27 2.86
N PRO A 47 9.18 10.20 2.23
CA PRO A 47 10.32 10.83 2.88
C PRO A 47 9.90 11.90 3.90
N ASN A 48 8.70 12.47 3.75
CA ASN A 48 8.21 13.58 4.55
C ASN A 48 6.80 13.30 5.05
N LEU A 49 6.47 13.86 6.23
CA LEU A 49 5.13 13.77 6.80
C LEU A 49 4.10 14.41 5.84
N PRO A 50 2.98 13.74 5.53
CA PRO A 50 1.95 14.32 4.71
C PRO A 50 1.03 15.22 5.56
N HIS A 51 0.12 15.93 4.90
CA HIS A 51 -0.82 16.79 5.60
C HIS A 51 -1.72 15.99 6.56
N GLN A 52 -2.11 16.56 7.72
CA GLN A 52 -2.90 15.86 8.75
C GLN A 52 -4.15 15.16 8.20
N ASN A 53 -4.88 15.81 7.29
CA ASN A 53 -6.06 15.23 6.64
C ASN A 53 -5.76 13.92 5.89
N VAL A 54 -4.58 13.81 5.28
CA VAL A 54 -4.12 12.63 4.55
C VAL A 54 -3.79 11.51 5.54
N ILE A 55 -3.15 11.84 6.66
CA ILE A 55 -2.86 10.90 7.76
C ILE A 55 -4.17 10.35 8.31
N ASN A 56 -5.08 11.23 8.73
CA ASN A 56 -6.36 10.85 9.30
C ASN A 56 -7.14 9.95 8.33
N TYR A 57 -7.13 10.25 7.02
CA TYR A 57 -7.79 9.42 6.03
C TYR A 57 -7.14 8.03 5.89
N ALA A 58 -5.81 7.96 5.91
CA ALA A 58 -5.10 6.68 5.84
C ALA A 58 -5.31 5.83 7.10
N GLU A 59 -5.34 6.43 8.28
CA GLU A 59 -5.61 5.73 9.56
C GLU A 59 -6.99 5.10 9.60
N ASN A 60 -7.97 5.66 8.88
CA ASN A 60 -9.29 5.06 8.73
C ASN A 60 -9.30 3.79 7.83
N ILE A 61 -8.17 3.46 7.20
CA ILE A 61 -8.04 2.31 6.29
C ILE A 61 -7.08 1.31 6.91
N SER A 62 -7.61 0.25 7.56
CA SER A 62 -6.82 -0.74 8.31
C SER A 62 -5.73 -1.47 7.49
N GLN A 63 -5.87 -1.48 6.17
CA GLN A 63 -4.93 -2.12 5.25
C GLN A 63 -3.75 -1.23 4.87
N ILE A 64 -3.83 0.09 5.10
CA ILE A 64 -2.81 1.07 4.74
C ILE A 64 -1.94 1.38 5.94
N GLU A 65 -0.63 1.37 5.74
CA GLU A 65 0.36 1.75 6.73
C GLU A 65 1.31 2.76 6.12
N ILE A 66 1.38 3.96 6.71
CA ILE A 66 2.31 5.01 6.26
C ILE A 66 3.63 4.82 6.99
N VAL A 67 4.72 4.71 6.22
CA VAL A 67 6.08 4.60 6.76
C VAL A 67 6.86 5.83 6.32
N ILE A 68 7.33 6.62 7.30
CA ILE A 68 8.06 7.84 7.05
C ILE A 68 9.55 7.52 7.11
N THR A 69 10.22 7.49 5.96
CA THR A 69 11.65 7.23 5.86
C THR A 69 12.22 7.84 4.58
N PRO A 70 13.41 8.47 4.65
CA PRO A 70 14.11 8.91 3.46
C PRO A 70 14.68 7.73 2.65
N ASP A 71 14.88 6.55 3.25
CA ASP A 71 15.48 5.39 2.59
C ASP A 71 14.42 4.35 2.19
N PHE A 72 13.84 4.57 1.00
CA PHE A 72 12.86 3.67 0.40
C PHE A 72 13.41 2.26 0.14
N LYS A 73 14.68 2.15 -0.29
CA LYS A 73 15.27 0.86 -0.65
C LYS A 73 15.37 -0.05 0.57
N GLN A 74 15.90 0.51 1.66
CA GLN A 74 16.05 -0.23 2.92
C GLN A 74 14.69 -0.71 3.44
N GLU A 75 13.66 0.13 3.36
CA GLU A 75 12.33 -0.23 3.87
C GLU A 75 11.66 -1.29 3.02
N ILE A 76 11.79 -1.22 1.69
CA ILE A 76 11.36 -2.30 0.81
C ILE A 76 12.05 -3.61 1.14
N GLU A 77 13.36 -3.60 1.41
CA GLU A 77 14.07 -4.82 1.78
C GLU A 77 13.56 -5.41 3.10
N LYS A 78 13.23 -4.57 4.09
CA LYS A 78 12.59 -5.03 5.33
C LYS A 78 11.23 -5.67 5.04
N ILE A 79 10.38 -5.03 4.24
CA ILE A 79 9.07 -5.57 3.84
C ILE A 79 9.26 -6.89 3.07
N LYS A 80 10.24 -6.98 2.17
CA LYS A 80 10.57 -8.21 1.45
C LYS A 80 10.98 -9.36 2.37
N LYS A 81 11.76 -9.06 3.41
CA LYS A 81 12.18 -10.05 4.41
C LYS A 81 11.01 -10.50 5.29
N LEU A 82 10.17 -9.55 5.73
CA LEU A 82 8.95 -9.80 6.52
C LEU A 82 7.96 -10.71 5.77
N TYR A 83 7.83 -10.50 4.46
CA TYR A 83 6.86 -11.17 3.61
C TYR A 83 7.53 -12.11 2.60
N SER A 84 8.60 -12.80 2.99
CA SER A 84 9.45 -13.62 2.09
C SER A 84 8.74 -14.78 1.36
N GLY A 85 7.49 -15.11 1.73
CA GLY A 85 6.63 -16.08 1.03
C GLY A 85 5.47 -15.48 0.22
N SER A 86 5.26 -14.16 0.29
CA SER A 86 4.10 -13.44 -0.23
C SER A 86 4.40 -12.71 -1.53
N ARG A 87 3.35 -12.35 -2.28
CA ARG A 87 3.51 -11.62 -3.54
C ARG A 87 3.59 -10.13 -3.25
N ILE A 88 4.79 -9.58 -3.31
CA ILE A 88 5.03 -8.15 -3.08
C ILE A 88 5.00 -7.43 -4.43
N GLU A 89 4.16 -6.41 -4.54
CA GLU A 89 4.08 -5.53 -5.69
C GLU A 89 4.60 -4.15 -5.31
N ILE A 90 5.53 -3.62 -6.10
CA ILE A 90 6.13 -2.31 -5.85
C ILE A 90 5.47 -1.30 -6.80
N ILE A 91 4.90 -0.22 -6.25
CA ILE A 91 4.15 0.77 -7.02
C ILE A 91 4.69 2.18 -6.74
N ASN A 92 5.04 2.94 -7.78
CA ASN A 92 5.26 4.38 -7.64
C ASN A 92 3.91 5.11 -7.66
N LEU A 93 3.59 5.82 -6.58
CA LEU A 93 2.35 6.57 -6.44
C LEU A 93 2.39 7.99 -7.05
N GLU A 94 3.55 8.51 -7.46
CA GLU A 94 3.66 9.86 -8.05
C GLU A 94 2.75 10.06 -9.26
N ASN A 95 2.51 8.99 -10.05
CA ASN A 95 1.64 9.03 -11.23
C ASN A 95 0.39 8.14 -11.09
N PHE A 96 0.12 7.61 -9.90
CA PHE A 96 -0.92 6.59 -9.72
C PHE A 96 -2.33 7.19 -9.75
N GLY A 97 -2.52 8.34 -9.10
CA GLY A 97 -3.81 9.05 -9.09
C GLY A 97 -4.28 9.44 -10.50
N GLU A 98 -3.40 10.06 -11.28
CA GLU A 98 -3.72 10.50 -12.65
C GLU A 98 -3.93 9.32 -13.61
N ARG A 99 -3.10 8.28 -13.52
CA ARG A 99 -3.21 7.10 -14.40
C ARG A 99 -4.45 6.26 -14.11
N ASN A 100 -4.89 6.14 -12.86
CA ASN A 100 -6.15 5.42 -12.56
C ASN A 100 -7.37 6.24 -12.99
N MET A 101 -7.38 7.57 -12.78
CA MET A 101 -8.48 8.41 -13.25
C MET A 101 -8.67 8.38 -14.77
N MET A 102 -7.57 8.28 -15.54
CA MET A 102 -7.66 8.11 -17.00
C MET A 102 -8.17 6.73 -17.44
N ARG A 103 -8.02 5.68 -16.62
CA ARG A 103 -8.48 4.32 -16.97
C ARG A 103 -9.96 4.08 -16.69
N ASP A 104 -10.57 4.84 -15.80
CA ASP A 104 -12.03 4.78 -15.52
C ASP A 104 -12.86 5.67 -16.46
N ALA A 105 -12.22 6.43 -17.36
CA ALA A 105 -12.88 7.33 -18.30
C ALA A 105 -13.20 6.71 -19.69
N THR A 106 -13.16 5.38 -19.83
CA THR A 106 -13.47 4.67 -21.10
C THR A 106 -14.44 3.53 -20.86
#